data_AF-A0A6P0IV50-F1
#
_entry.id   AF-A0A6P0IV50-F1
#
_cell.length_a   1.000
_cell.length_b   1.000
_cell.length_c   1.000
_cell.angle_alpha   90.00
_cell.angle_beta   90.00
_cell.angle_gamma   90.00
#
_symmetry.space_group_name_H-M   'P 1'
#
loop_
_entity.id
_entity.type
_entity.pdbx_description
1 polymer ?
#
loop_
_entity_poly.entity_id
_entity_poly.type
_entity_poly.pdbx_seq_one_letter_code
_entity_poly.pdbx_strand_id
1 'polypeptide(L)'
;YSIYEEDSSARAKNYFWLGHSLGTKYIALLELLSDLEFKKIQGILENCVGKDQEKQIEDSLKNADIKDISLINQPSVLMAPVISGTRSAVPVPFIADLVDRLGFGVLPKPKQTYCLIKNSRLFNLTALISFSKDKIAQEAGTVRWLQQNLPNNPFPLIDEKLPGKHLTPLGWLRGNDQLADTVIQVITKLADRV
;
A
#
# COMPACT_ATOMS: atom_id res chain seq x y z
N TYR A 1 14.79 -9.63 22.24
CA TYR A 1 13.91 -9.73 21.07
C TYR A 1 14.61 -9.05 19.90
N SER A 2 15.07 -9.82 18.92
CA SER A 2 15.66 -9.28 17.69
C SER A 2 14.55 -9.26 16.64
N ILE A 3 14.02 -8.07 16.36
CA ILE A 3 12.80 -7.85 15.54
C ILE A 3 13.08 -8.10 14.03
N TYR A 4 14.25 -8.62 13.67
CA TYR A 4 14.68 -8.84 12.28
C TYR A 4 15.41 -10.18 12.05
N GLU A 5 15.42 -11.08 13.04
CA GLU A 5 16.07 -12.41 12.94
C GLU A 5 15.07 -13.55 12.72
N GLU A 6 13.77 -13.25 12.65
CA GLU A 6 12.77 -14.27 12.38
C GLU A 6 12.70 -14.58 10.88
N ASP A 7 12.76 -15.87 10.57
CA ASP A 7 12.61 -16.42 9.24
C ASP A 7 11.21 -16.03 8.68
N SER A 8 11.19 -15.23 7.60
CA SER A 8 9.96 -14.76 6.95
C SER A 8 9.11 -15.92 6.39
N SER A 9 9.68 -17.12 6.25
CA SER A 9 8.99 -18.34 5.83
C SER A 9 8.39 -19.15 6.99
N ALA A 10 8.66 -18.77 8.25
CA ALA A 10 8.18 -19.48 9.43
C ALA A 10 6.65 -19.42 9.55
N ARG A 11 6.05 -20.60 9.72
CA ARG A 11 4.59 -20.84 9.69
C ARG A 11 3.80 -20.20 10.85
N ALA A 12 4.49 -19.76 11.91
CA ALA A 12 3.90 -19.05 13.05
C ALA A 12 3.83 -17.54 12.75
N LYS A 13 2.91 -17.16 11.86
CA LYS A 13 2.77 -15.79 11.35
C LYS A 13 2.00 -14.90 12.33
N ASN A 14 2.71 -14.12 13.14
CA ASN A 14 2.13 -13.03 13.96
C ASN A 14 2.48 -11.65 13.41
N TYR A 15 2.60 -11.52 12.09
CA TYR A 15 3.00 -10.28 11.43
C TYR A 15 1.81 -9.62 10.75
N PHE A 16 1.77 -8.30 10.85
CA PHE A 16 0.88 -7.45 10.09
C PHE A 16 1.70 -6.34 9.44
N TRP A 17 1.22 -5.85 8.30
CA TRP A 17 1.86 -4.75 7.58
C TRP A 17 1.11 -3.46 7.87
N LEU A 18 1.82 -2.41 8.26
CA LEU A 18 1.23 -1.09 8.46
C LEU A 18 1.94 -0.09 7.55
N GLY A 19 1.19 0.49 6.63
CA GLY A 19 1.69 1.52 5.74
C GLY A 19 1.10 2.86 6.14
N HIS A 20 1.94 3.89 6.24
CA HIS A 20 1.49 5.27 6.39
C HIS A 20 1.84 6.10 5.15
N SER A 21 0.91 6.93 4.66
CA SER A 21 1.18 7.85 3.55
C SER A 21 1.70 7.10 2.31
N LEU A 22 2.84 7.48 1.74
CA LEU A 22 3.51 6.77 0.63
C LEU A 22 3.83 5.30 0.96
N GLY A 23 4.00 4.94 2.23
CA GLY A 23 4.13 3.56 2.69
C GLY A 23 3.00 2.65 2.20
N THR A 24 1.79 3.21 2.04
CA THR A 24 0.64 2.45 1.54
C THR A 24 0.78 2.05 0.07
N LYS A 25 1.48 2.87 -0.73
CA LYS A 25 1.78 2.53 -2.13
C LYS A 25 2.71 1.31 -2.17
N TYR A 26 3.72 1.23 -1.29
CA TYR A 26 4.66 0.11 -1.28
C TYR A 26 4.01 -1.20 -0.85
N ILE A 27 3.21 -1.20 0.22
CA ILE A 27 2.43 -2.38 0.62
C ILE A 27 1.54 -2.84 -0.53
N ALA A 28 0.84 -1.91 -1.18
CA ALA A 28 -0.03 -2.28 -2.29
C ALA A 28 0.74 -2.88 -3.48
N LEU A 29 1.94 -2.39 -3.76
CA LEU A 29 2.80 -2.96 -4.79
C LEU A 29 3.34 -4.34 -4.39
N LEU A 30 3.72 -4.57 -3.13
CA LEU A 30 4.15 -5.89 -2.66
C LEU A 30 3.02 -6.93 -2.75
N GLU A 31 1.80 -6.53 -2.41
CA GLU A 31 0.61 -7.36 -2.57
C GLU A 31 0.34 -7.68 -4.04
N LEU A 32 0.55 -6.71 -4.94
CA LEU A 32 0.49 -6.92 -6.39
C LEU A 32 1.59 -7.87 -6.90
N LEU A 33 2.82 -7.79 -6.39
CA LEU A 33 3.91 -8.70 -6.76
C LEU A 33 3.54 -10.14 -6.41
N SER A 34 2.84 -10.34 -5.30
CA SER A 34 2.36 -11.65 -4.89
C SER A 34 1.41 -12.27 -5.93
N ASP A 35 0.58 -11.46 -6.60
CA ASP A 35 -0.30 -11.90 -7.70
C ASP A 35 0.49 -12.23 -8.98
N LEU A 36 1.64 -11.58 -9.22
CA LEU A 36 2.50 -11.85 -10.38
C LEU A 36 3.01 -13.29 -10.39
N GLU A 37 3.27 -13.85 -9.21
CA GLU A 37 3.75 -15.21 -9.03
C GLU A 37 2.76 -16.27 -9.55
N PHE A 38 1.44 -16.01 -9.40
CA PHE A 38 0.42 -17.06 -9.55
C PHE A 38 -0.10 -17.28 -10.97
N LYS A 39 0.10 -16.34 -11.93
CA LYS A 39 0.04 -16.52 -13.40
C LYS A 39 -0.17 -15.18 -14.14
N LYS A 40 0.54 -15.01 -15.27
CA LYS A 40 0.18 -14.17 -16.44
C LYS A 40 -0.38 -12.78 -16.13
N ILE A 41 0.29 -12.02 -15.28
CA ILE A 41 0.04 -10.57 -15.22
C ILE A 41 0.72 -9.82 -16.39
N GLN A 42 1.46 -10.47 -17.30
CA GLN A 42 1.93 -9.83 -18.56
C GLN A 42 0.84 -8.97 -19.24
N GLY A 43 -0.38 -9.50 -19.37
CA GLY A 43 -1.50 -8.72 -19.92
C GLY A 43 -1.96 -7.54 -19.05
N ILE A 44 -1.89 -7.63 -17.72
CA ILE A 44 -2.29 -6.55 -16.81
C ILE A 44 -1.18 -5.50 -16.67
N LEU A 45 0.08 -5.92 -16.56
CA LEU A 45 1.24 -5.03 -16.53
C LEU A 45 1.31 -4.23 -17.83
N GLU A 46 1.29 -4.87 -18.99
CA GLU A 46 1.30 -4.15 -20.27
C GLU A 46 0.17 -3.11 -20.32
N ASN A 47 -1.06 -3.50 -19.97
CA ASN A 47 -2.23 -2.62 -20.03
C ASN A 47 -2.16 -1.45 -19.03
N CYS A 48 -1.56 -1.65 -17.86
CA CYS A 48 -1.52 -0.64 -16.81
C CYS A 48 -0.26 0.25 -16.86
N VAL A 49 0.90 -0.33 -17.17
CA VAL A 49 2.20 0.38 -17.13
C VAL A 49 2.84 0.58 -18.51
N GLY A 50 2.42 -0.16 -19.53
CA GLY A 50 3.00 -0.15 -20.87
C GLY A 50 4.20 -1.08 -21.02
N LYS A 51 4.49 -1.50 -22.26
CA LYS A 51 5.51 -2.50 -22.61
C LYS A 51 6.91 -2.21 -22.05
N ASP A 52 7.35 -0.95 -22.12
CA ASP A 52 8.69 -0.58 -21.68
C ASP A 52 8.86 -0.78 -20.17
N GLN A 53 7.87 -0.34 -19.38
CA GLN A 53 7.91 -0.46 -17.93
C GLN A 53 7.62 -1.90 -17.48
N GLU A 54 6.75 -2.62 -18.17
CA GLU A 54 6.53 -4.06 -17.96
C GLU A 54 7.87 -4.81 -18.08
N LYS A 55 8.60 -4.60 -19.17
CA LYS A 55 9.91 -5.26 -19.37
C LYS A 55 10.90 -4.92 -18.27
N GLN A 56 10.96 -3.67 -17.82
CA GLN A 56 11.82 -3.27 -16.70
C GLN A 56 11.45 -3.98 -15.39
N ILE A 57 10.14 -4.14 -15.12
CA ILE A 57 9.64 -4.86 -13.94
C ILE A 57 9.99 -6.34 -14.06
N GLU A 58 9.74 -6.97 -15.21
CA GLU A 58 10.10 -8.37 -15.46
C GLU A 58 11.59 -8.61 -15.28
N ASP A 59 12.44 -7.76 -15.88
CA ASP A 59 13.89 -7.85 -15.77
C ASP A 59 14.37 -7.71 -14.31
N SER A 60 13.73 -6.84 -13.52
CA SER A 60 14.06 -6.65 -12.11
C SER A 60 13.62 -7.84 -11.23
N LEU A 61 12.55 -8.53 -11.61
CA LEU A 61 12.00 -9.65 -10.85
C LEU A 61 12.62 -11.01 -11.22
N LYS A 62 13.34 -11.12 -12.35
CA LYS A 62 13.96 -12.38 -12.81
C LYS A 62 14.82 -13.10 -11.77
N ASN A 63 15.44 -12.35 -10.86
CA ASN A 63 16.32 -12.89 -9.82
C ASN A 63 15.72 -12.81 -8.42
N ALA A 64 14.46 -12.40 -8.29
CA ALA A 64 13.78 -12.32 -7.01
C ALA A 64 12.96 -13.59 -6.78
N ASP A 65 13.10 -14.21 -5.60
CA ASP A 65 12.13 -15.21 -5.16
C ASP A 65 10.88 -14.49 -4.67
N ILE A 66 9.84 -14.44 -5.52
CA ILE A 66 8.61 -13.70 -5.21
C ILE A 66 7.90 -14.30 -3.99
N LYS A 67 8.12 -15.57 -3.68
CA LYS A 67 7.55 -16.24 -2.49
C LYS A 67 8.04 -15.60 -1.20
N ASP A 68 9.30 -15.18 -1.17
CA ASP A 68 9.94 -14.62 0.01
C ASP A 68 9.50 -13.19 0.30
N ILE A 69 8.96 -12.50 -0.70
CA ILE A 69 8.44 -11.12 -0.61
C ILE A 69 6.91 -11.04 -0.62
N SER A 70 6.24 -12.19 -0.72
CA SER A 70 4.79 -12.28 -0.86
C SER A 70 4.06 -11.92 0.44
N LEU A 71 3.05 -11.07 0.32
CA LEU A 71 2.17 -10.68 1.44
C LEU A 71 0.93 -11.58 1.55
N ILE A 72 0.90 -12.71 0.83
CA ILE A 72 -0.25 -13.63 0.87
C ILE A 72 -0.49 -14.13 2.29
N ASN A 73 -1.76 -14.05 2.71
CA ASN A 73 -2.23 -14.38 4.05
C ASN A 73 -1.52 -13.55 5.15
N GLN A 74 -1.07 -12.34 4.83
CA GLN A 74 -0.54 -11.39 5.81
C GLN A 74 -1.46 -10.15 5.85
N PRO A 75 -2.12 -9.85 6.98
CA PRO A 75 -3.02 -8.71 7.06
C PRO A 75 -2.27 -7.39 6.88
N SER A 76 -2.92 -6.44 6.22
CA SER A 76 -2.38 -5.11 5.94
C SER A 76 -3.33 -3.97 6.38
N VAL A 77 -2.77 -3.00 7.09
CA VAL A 77 -3.43 -1.77 7.55
C VAL A 77 -2.87 -0.61 6.76
N LEU A 78 -3.71 0.04 5.96
CA LEU A 78 -3.35 1.27 5.27
C LEU A 78 -3.80 2.48 6.10
N MET A 79 -2.85 3.25 6.61
CA MET A 79 -3.09 4.42 7.45
C MET A 79 -2.80 5.71 6.71
N ALA A 80 -3.74 6.65 6.71
CA ALA A 80 -3.66 7.88 5.93
C ALA A 80 -3.15 7.64 4.49
N PRO A 81 -3.77 6.71 3.73
CA PRO A 81 -3.18 6.24 2.49
C PRO A 81 -3.07 7.35 1.46
N VAL A 82 -1.91 7.38 0.80
CA VAL A 82 -1.62 8.30 -0.30
C VAL A 82 -0.97 7.51 -1.42
N ILE A 83 -1.69 7.34 -2.52
CA ILE A 83 -1.14 6.87 -3.79
C ILE A 83 -0.90 8.10 -4.65
N SER A 84 0.32 8.66 -4.55
CA SER A 84 0.74 9.86 -5.26
C SER A 84 2.04 9.63 -6.03
N GLY A 85 2.32 10.57 -6.95
CA GLY A 85 3.54 10.57 -7.76
C GLY A 85 4.65 11.40 -7.10
N THR A 86 5.60 11.83 -7.92
CA THR A 86 6.83 12.55 -7.52
C THR A 86 6.60 13.81 -6.69
N ARG A 87 5.45 14.47 -6.86
CA ARG A 87 5.05 15.66 -6.07
C ARG A 87 4.95 15.41 -4.55
N SER A 88 4.84 14.16 -4.11
CA SER A 88 4.86 13.82 -2.67
C SER A 88 6.24 13.38 -2.17
N ALA A 89 7.17 13.06 -3.07
CA ALA A 89 8.55 12.73 -2.74
C ALA A 89 9.49 13.94 -2.83
N VAL A 90 9.09 14.98 -3.58
CA VAL A 90 9.88 16.20 -3.78
C VAL A 90 9.08 17.43 -3.30
N PRO A 91 9.61 18.21 -2.34
CA PRO A 91 8.87 19.30 -1.68
C PRO A 91 8.57 20.51 -2.58
N VAL A 92 9.11 20.57 -3.80
CA VAL A 92 8.95 21.72 -4.72
C VAL A 92 8.18 21.29 -5.98
N PRO A 93 6.95 21.80 -6.21
CA PRO A 93 6.08 21.39 -7.33
C PRO A 93 6.70 21.54 -8.72
N PHE A 94 7.46 22.62 -8.97
CA PHE A 94 8.14 22.84 -10.26
C PHE A 94 9.27 21.83 -10.51
N ILE A 95 9.98 21.40 -9.45
CA ILE A 95 11.02 20.37 -9.55
C ILE A 95 10.36 19.00 -9.79
N ALA A 96 9.26 18.70 -9.12
CA ALA A 96 8.51 17.46 -9.34
C ALA A 96 8.03 17.33 -10.80
N ASP A 97 7.51 18.41 -11.40
CA ASP A 97 7.06 18.41 -12.80
C ASP A 97 8.23 18.28 -13.79
N LEU A 98 9.40 18.84 -13.47
CA LEU A 98 10.61 18.69 -14.27
C LEU A 98 11.18 17.26 -14.18
N VAL A 99 11.22 16.69 -12.97
CA VAL A 99 11.66 15.31 -12.70
C VAL A 99 10.73 14.29 -13.39
N ASP A 100 9.41 14.53 -13.35
CA ASP A 100 8.43 13.72 -14.07
C ASP A 100 8.58 13.82 -15.60
N ARG A 101 8.92 15.00 -16.14
CA ARG A 101 9.17 15.22 -17.57
C ARG A 101 10.48 14.62 -18.06
N LEU A 102 11.49 14.57 -17.21
CA LEU A 102 12.81 14.00 -17.50
C LEU A 102 12.89 12.48 -17.28
N GLY A 103 11.80 11.84 -16.86
CA GLY A 103 11.73 10.38 -16.67
C GLY A 103 12.29 9.88 -15.33
N PHE A 104 12.64 10.78 -14.41
CA PHE A 104 13.14 10.46 -13.06
C PHE A 104 12.03 10.44 -12.00
N GLY A 105 10.77 10.50 -12.43
CA GLY A 105 9.61 10.47 -11.54
C GLY A 105 9.42 9.13 -10.82
N VAL A 106 8.74 9.15 -9.67
CA VAL A 106 8.43 7.94 -8.89
C VAL A 106 7.44 7.07 -9.66
N LEU A 107 7.91 5.90 -10.10
CA LEU A 107 7.10 4.88 -10.76
C LEU A 107 6.55 3.84 -9.76
N PRO A 108 5.48 3.11 -10.11
CA PRO A 108 4.49 3.47 -11.14
C PRO A 108 3.77 4.79 -10.79
N LYS A 109 3.29 5.52 -11.78
CA LYS A 109 2.47 6.72 -11.60
C LYS A 109 1.17 6.37 -10.86
N PRO A 110 0.48 7.34 -10.21
CA PRO A 110 -0.76 7.07 -9.49
C PRO A 110 -1.81 6.32 -10.32
N LYS A 111 -2.06 6.78 -11.55
CA LYS A 111 -3.01 6.12 -12.47
C LYS A 111 -2.63 4.67 -12.76
N GLN A 112 -1.33 4.40 -12.94
CA GLN A 112 -0.83 3.05 -13.18
C GLN A 112 -0.99 2.19 -11.93
N THR A 113 -0.67 2.73 -10.75
CA THR A 113 -0.84 2.04 -9.45
C THR A 113 -2.30 1.66 -9.22
N TYR A 114 -3.24 2.58 -9.40
CA TYR A 114 -4.68 2.29 -9.29
C TYR A 114 -5.15 1.26 -10.32
N CYS A 115 -4.63 1.30 -11.55
CA CYS A 115 -4.93 0.29 -12.57
C CYS A 115 -4.47 -1.10 -12.12
N LEU A 116 -3.25 -1.21 -11.60
CA LEU A 116 -2.70 -2.47 -11.12
C LEU A 116 -3.54 -3.02 -9.95
N ILE A 117 -3.81 -2.19 -8.94
CA ILE A 117 -4.63 -2.56 -7.77
C ILE A 117 -6.00 -3.09 -8.20
N LYS A 118 -6.70 -2.36 -9.08
CA LYS A 118 -8.04 -2.73 -9.54
C LYS A 118 -8.08 -4.05 -10.31
N ASN A 119 -7.02 -4.38 -11.02
CA ASN A 119 -6.97 -5.58 -11.86
C ASN A 119 -6.32 -6.77 -11.15
N SER A 120 -5.88 -6.60 -9.90
CA SER A 120 -5.35 -7.70 -9.11
C SER A 120 -6.46 -8.63 -8.62
N ARG A 121 -6.17 -9.92 -8.62
CA ARG A 121 -7.06 -10.97 -8.11
C ARG A 121 -6.82 -11.24 -6.63
N LEU A 122 -5.59 -11.03 -6.18
CA LEU A 122 -5.18 -11.33 -4.81
C LEU A 122 -5.16 -10.10 -3.91
N PHE A 123 -5.29 -8.90 -4.47
CA PHE A 123 -5.36 -7.68 -3.66
C PHE A 123 -6.63 -7.66 -2.82
N ASN A 124 -6.45 -7.75 -1.51
CA ASN A 124 -7.48 -7.79 -0.50
C ASN A 124 -7.10 -6.85 0.64
N LEU A 125 -7.47 -5.58 0.48
CA LEU A 125 -7.28 -4.58 1.54
C LEU A 125 -8.05 -4.99 2.80
N THR A 126 -7.30 -5.30 3.85
CA THR A 126 -7.92 -5.82 5.07
C THR A 126 -8.42 -4.73 6.01
N ALA A 127 -7.67 -3.62 6.12
CA ALA A 127 -8.04 -2.49 6.97
C ALA A 127 -7.53 -1.14 6.46
N LEU A 128 -8.31 -0.11 6.75
CA LEU A 128 -8.11 1.28 6.39
C LEU A 128 -8.30 2.17 7.62
N ILE A 129 -7.31 3.00 7.94
CA ILE A 129 -7.42 4.03 8.98
C ILE A 129 -7.25 5.39 8.31
N SER A 130 -8.29 6.20 8.32
CA SER A 130 -8.32 7.54 7.71
C SER A 130 -8.50 8.64 8.75
N PHE A 131 -8.07 9.87 8.43
CA PHE A 131 -8.19 11.01 9.33
C PHE A 131 -9.08 12.12 8.77
N SER A 132 -9.98 12.66 9.59
CA SER A 132 -11.04 13.58 9.16
C SER A 132 -10.54 14.95 8.66
N LYS A 133 -9.36 15.40 9.09
CA LYS A 133 -8.74 16.68 8.67
C LYS A 133 -7.48 16.46 7.83
N ASP A 134 -7.27 15.25 7.29
CA ASP A 134 -6.16 14.97 6.39
C ASP A 134 -6.46 15.47 4.97
N LYS A 135 -6.02 16.71 4.70
CA LYS A 135 -6.15 17.32 3.38
C LYS A 135 -5.34 16.60 2.30
N ILE A 136 -4.20 16.00 2.65
CA ILE A 136 -3.32 15.35 1.68
C ILE A 136 -4.00 14.09 1.13
N ALA A 137 -4.51 13.23 2.02
CA ALA A 137 -5.24 12.04 1.59
C ALA A 137 -6.58 12.38 0.90
N GLN A 138 -7.24 13.47 1.31
CA GLN A 138 -8.45 13.97 0.65
C GLN A 138 -8.18 14.44 -0.78
N GLU A 139 -7.14 15.25 -0.98
CA GLU A 139 -6.73 15.76 -2.29
C GLU A 139 -6.24 14.63 -3.20
N ALA A 140 -5.51 13.64 -2.66
CA ALA A 140 -5.10 12.46 -3.40
C ALA A 140 -6.27 11.55 -3.81
N GLY A 141 -7.42 11.65 -3.12
CA GLY A 141 -8.61 10.84 -3.37
C GLY A 141 -8.45 9.35 -3.07
N THR A 142 -7.31 8.92 -2.53
CA THR A 142 -6.93 7.51 -2.35
C THR A 142 -7.92 6.75 -1.47
N VAL A 143 -8.29 7.32 -0.31
CA VAL A 143 -9.26 6.71 0.62
C VAL A 143 -10.58 6.38 -0.09
N ARG A 144 -11.17 7.38 -0.78
CA ARG A 144 -12.42 7.21 -1.50
C ARG A 144 -12.28 6.19 -2.62
N TRP A 145 -11.18 6.23 -3.37
CA TRP A 145 -10.95 5.31 -4.47
C TRP A 145 -10.88 3.86 -3.98
N LEU A 146 -10.14 3.59 -2.90
CA LEU A 146 -10.00 2.25 -2.30
C LEU A 146 -11.35 1.71 -1.84
N GLN A 147 -12.12 2.51 -1.08
CA GLN A 147 -13.46 2.14 -0.61
C GLN A 147 -14.44 1.79 -1.74
N GLN A 148 -14.28 2.42 -2.91
CA GLN A 148 -15.19 2.25 -4.06
C GLN A 148 -14.79 1.14 -5.03
N ASN A 149 -13.49 0.80 -5.11
CA ASN A 149 -12.98 -0.08 -6.17
C ASN A 149 -12.50 -1.44 -5.66
N LEU A 150 -12.38 -1.63 -4.34
CA LEU A 150 -11.87 -2.87 -3.79
C LEU A 150 -12.99 -3.82 -3.38
N PRO A 151 -12.82 -5.13 -3.62
CA PRO A 151 -13.81 -6.13 -3.22
C PRO A 151 -13.85 -6.29 -1.70
N ASN A 152 -15.05 -6.49 -1.15
CA ASN A 152 -15.29 -6.80 0.27
C ASN A 152 -15.42 -8.33 0.51
N ASN A 153 -14.61 -9.15 -0.17
CA ASN A 153 -14.73 -10.61 -0.18
C ASN A 153 -13.35 -11.23 0.03
N PRO A 154 -13.16 -12.18 0.98
CA PRO A 154 -14.17 -12.83 1.85
C PRO A 154 -14.60 -12.03 3.08
N PHE A 155 -13.85 -11.01 3.47
CA PHE A 155 -14.17 -10.21 4.65
C PHE A 155 -14.44 -8.75 4.27
N PRO A 156 -15.37 -8.07 4.96
CA PRO A 156 -15.57 -6.64 4.76
C PRO A 156 -14.33 -5.86 5.24
N LEU A 157 -14.00 -4.80 4.50
CA LEU A 157 -12.98 -3.84 4.89
C LEU A 157 -13.25 -3.32 6.31
N ILE A 158 -12.24 -3.37 7.19
CA ILE A 158 -12.28 -2.63 8.45
C ILE A 158 -11.92 -1.18 8.12
N ASP A 159 -12.88 -0.27 8.20
CA ASP A 159 -12.71 1.14 7.86
C ASP A 159 -12.92 2.02 9.08
N GLU A 160 -11.82 2.53 9.64
CA GLU A 160 -11.82 3.39 10.82
C GLU A 160 -11.50 4.83 10.41
N LYS A 161 -12.32 5.78 10.88
CA LYS A 161 -12.13 7.21 10.61
C LYS A 161 -11.93 7.98 11.91
N LEU A 162 -10.72 8.49 12.11
CA LEU A 162 -10.32 9.18 13.34
C LEU A 162 -10.23 10.70 13.15
N PRO A 163 -10.34 11.50 14.23
CA PRO A 163 -9.93 12.89 14.19
C PRO A 163 -8.41 13.00 13.98
N GLY A 164 -7.97 13.92 13.13
CA GLY A 164 -6.54 14.13 12.90
C GLY A 164 -6.21 14.71 11.54
N LYS A 165 -4.93 15.04 11.32
CA LYS A 165 -4.33 15.42 10.04
C LYS A 165 -3.44 14.29 9.50
N HIS A 166 -2.80 14.50 8.35
CA HIS A 166 -1.92 13.51 7.72
C HIS A 166 -0.80 12.96 8.63
N LEU A 167 -0.17 13.84 9.40
CA LEU A 167 0.96 13.51 10.28
C LEU A 167 0.54 13.06 11.68
N THR A 168 -0.76 12.83 11.92
CA THR A 168 -1.26 12.31 13.21
C THR A 168 -0.52 11.06 13.70
N PRO A 169 -0.13 10.11 12.82
CA PRO A 169 0.61 8.92 13.24
C PRO A 169 2.00 9.18 13.81
N LEU A 170 2.65 10.29 13.44
CA LEU A 170 3.96 10.65 13.99
C LEU A 170 3.86 11.12 15.46
N GLY A 171 2.65 11.47 15.90
CA GLY A 171 2.41 12.07 17.21
C GLY A 171 3.11 13.43 17.38
N TRP A 172 2.76 14.13 18.45
CA TRP A 172 3.57 15.27 18.94
C TRP A 172 3.79 15.07 20.44
N LEU A 173 5.04 14.92 20.87
CA LEU A 173 5.54 14.78 22.25
C LEU A 173 4.97 13.64 23.14
N ARG A 174 3.70 13.24 22.98
CA ARG A 174 3.01 12.22 23.81
C ARG A 174 2.33 11.11 23.00
N GLY A 175 2.52 11.07 21.68
CA GLY A 175 1.80 10.13 20.82
C GLY A 175 0.31 10.48 20.64
N ASN A 176 -0.48 9.52 20.17
CA ASN A 176 -1.93 9.63 20.03
C ASN A 176 -2.57 8.33 20.53
N ASP A 177 -3.02 8.32 21.78
CA ASP A 177 -3.56 7.12 22.45
C ASP A 177 -4.78 6.57 21.70
N GLN A 178 -5.67 7.45 21.23
CA GLN A 178 -6.83 7.03 20.43
C GLN A 178 -6.40 6.27 19.17
N LEU A 179 -5.38 6.76 18.48
CA LEU A 179 -4.84 6.07 17.31
C LEU A 179 -4.22 4.72 17.69
N ALA A 180 -3.42 4.68 18.76
CA ALA A 180 -2.80 3.44 19.23
C ALA A 180 -3.86 2.39 19.59
N ASP A 181 -4.88 2.78 20.34
CA ASP A 181 -6.00 1.91 20.71
C ASP A 181 -6.76 1.41 19.48
N THR A 182 -7.05 2.29 18.52
CA THR A 182 -7.68 1.89 17.25
C THR A 182 -6.82 0.91 16.47
N VAL A 183 -5.50 1.13 16.37
CA VAL A 183 -4.58 0.21 15.69
C VAL A 183 -4.58 -1.16 16.36
N ILE A 184 -4.51 -1.21 17.70
CA ILE A 184 -4.59 -2.47 18.46
C ILE A 184 -5.92 -3.18 18.17
N GLN A 185 -7.04 -2.47 18.24
CA GLN A 185 -8.36 -3.05 17.96
C GLN A 185 -8.47 -3.59 16.52
N VAL A 186 -7.95 -2.84 15.54
CA VAL A 186 -7.94 -3.26 14.13
C VAL A 186 -7.11 -4.53 13.97
N ILE A 187 -5.90 -4.59 14.53
CA ILE A 187 -5.03 -5.76 14.42
C ILE A 187 -5.66 -6.97 15.11
N THR A 188 -6.27 -6.82 16.27
CA THR A 188 -6.99 -7.92 16.95
C THR A 188 -8.12 -8.46 16.07
N LYS A 189 -8.94 -7.59 15.47
CA LYS A 189 -10.01 -8.01 14.54
C LYS A 189 -9.47 -8.69 13.28
N LEU A 190 -8.26 -8.33 12.83
CA LEU A 190 -7.62 -8.95 11.68
C LEU A 190 -7.06 -10.33 12.03
N ALA A 191 -6.50 -10.50 13.23
CA ALA A 191 -6.01 -11.79 13.71
C ALA A 191 -7.12 -12.86 13.76
N ASP A 192 -8.37 -12.46 14.05
CA ASP A 192 -9.53 -13.36 14.02
C ASP A 192 -9.94 -13.83 12.60
N ARG A 193 -9.35 -13.27 11.53
CA ARG A 193 -9.68 -13.55 10.12
C ARG A 193 -8.67 -14.43 9.39
N VAL A 194 -7.54 -14.75 10.01
CA VAL A 194 -6.42 -15.53 9.44
C VAL A 194 -6.26 -16.86 10.16
#